data_AF-A0A9E5UC24-F1
#
_entry.id   AF-A0A9E5UC24-F1
#
_cell.length_a   1.000
_cell.length_b   1.000
_cell.length_c   1.000
_cell.angle_alpha   90.00
_cell.angle_beta   90.00
_cell.angle_gamma   90.00
#
_symmetry.space_group_name_H-M   'P 1'
#
loop_
_entity.id
_entity.type
_entity.pdbx_description
1 polymer ?
#
loop_
_entity_poly.entity_id
_entity_poly.type
_entity_poly.pdbx_seq_one_letter_code
_entity_poly.pdbx_strand_id
1 'polypeptide(L)'
;MALLVIASGLYRRLAQRMRGYADSYARQIFRDLVDMPADVHITEHEIAVRFHRRAHLPIVNASRLLDETTRVPWWNAMPLRMSA
;
A
#
# COMPACT_ATOMS: atom_id res chain seq x y z
N MET A 1 -21.54 3.25 11.07
CA MET A 1 -20.85 2.00 11.47
C MET A 1 -20.41 1.13 10.29
N ALA A 2 -21.19 1.03 9.20
CA ALA A 2 -20.83 0.18 8.04
C ALA A 2 -19.44 0.46 7.44
N LEU A 3 -19.02 1.73 7.31
CA LEU A 3 -17.72 2.10 6.74
C LEU A 3 -16.53 1.56 7.55
N LEU A 4 -16.63 1.49 8.88
CA LEU A 4 -15.56 0.94 9.72
C LEU A 4 -15.39 -0.57 9.52
N VAL A 5 -16.49 -1.28 9.29
CA VAL A 5 -16.48 -2.72 9.00
C VAL A 5 -15.83 -2.96 7.63
N ILE A 6 -16.21 -2.18 6.62
CA ILE A 6 -15.61 -2.25 5.29
C ILE A 6 -14.10 -1.96 5.36
N ALA A 7 -13.71 -0.89 6.05
CA ALA A 7 -12.30 -0.54 6.24
C ALA A 7 -11.54 -1.68 6.91
N SER A 8 -12.08 -2.25 8.00
CA SER A 8 -11.47 -3.37 8.71
C SER A 8 -11.32 -4.61 7.82
N GLY A 9 -12.32 -4.90 6.98
CA GLY A 9 -12.26 -5.98 5.99
C GLY A 9 -11.18 -5.76 4.93
N LEU A 10 -11.05 -4.55 4.42
CA LEU A 10 -10.01 -4.18 3.46
C LEU A 10 -8.61 -4.33 4.06
N TYR A 11 -8.39 -3.81 5.28
CA TYR A 11 -7.12 -3.97 5.98
C TYR A 11 -6.80 -5.45 6.23
N ARG A 12 -7.79 -6.27 6.60
CA ARG A 12 -7.57 -7.71 6.80
C ARG A 12 -7.19 -8.44 5.51
N ARG A 13 -7.82 -8.09 4.39
CA ARG A 13 -7.47 -8.66 3.07
C ARG A 13 -6.06 -8.26 2.63
N LEU A 14 -5.66 -7.02 2.92
CA LEU A 14 -4.29 -6.56 2.70
C LEU A 14 -3.31 -7.33 3.58
N ALA A 15 -3.62 -7.50 4.87
CA ALA A 15 -2.77 -8.21 5.83
C ALA A 15 -2.50 -9.67 5.43
N GLN A 16 -3.49 -10.35 4.85
CA GLN A 16 -3.36 -11.73 4.35
C GLN A 16 -2.32 -11.88 3.23
N ARG A 17 -2.02 -10.81 2.48
CA ARG A 17 -0.98 -10.83 1.43
C ARG A 17 0.43 -10.62 1.99
N MET A 18 0.56 -10.24 3.25
CA MET A 18 1.83 -9.87 3.89
C MET A 18 2.20 -10.86 4.99
N ARG A 19 3.31 -11.56 4.82
CA ARG A 19 3.76 -12.58 5.77
C ARG A 19 4.07 -11.91 7.13
N GLY A 20 3.49 -12.44 8.21
CA GLY A 20 3.65 -11.90 9.57
C GLY A 20 2.64 -10.82 9.97
N TYR A 21 1.77 -10.36 9.05
CA TYR A 21 0.71 -9.38 9.35
C TYR A 21 -0.70 -9.97 9.43
N ALA A 22 -0.87 -11.29 9.22
CA ALA A 22 -2.18 -11.93 9.17
C ALA A 22 -3.07 -11.66 10.41
N ASP A 23 -2.44 -11.55 11.59
CA ASP A 23 -3.11 -11.26 12.87
C ASP A 23 -2.95 -9.79 13.32
N SER A 24 -2.38 -8.92 12.48
CA SER A 24 -2.18 -7.51 12.81
C SER A 24 -3.49 -6.70 12.72
N TYR A 25 -3.65 -5.78 13.66
CA TYR A 25 -4.78 -4.85 13.65
C TYR A 25 -4.61 -3.80 12.55
N ALA A 26 -5.74 -3.31 12.02
CA ALA A 26 -5.77 -2.24 11.00
C ALA A 26 -4.92 -1.01 11.38
N ARG A 27 -4.90 -0.63 12.66
CA ARG A 27 -4.09 0.49 13.17
C ARG A 27 -2.58 0.25 13.01
N GLN A 28 -2.12 -0.97 13.23
CA GLN A 28 -0.72 -1.32 13.07
C GLN A 28 -0.33 -1.30 11.60
N ILE A 29 -1.17 -1.89 10.74
CA ILE A 29 -0.98 -1.86 9.28
C ILE A 29 -0.93 -0.42 8.76
N PHE A 30 -1.84 0.45 9.23
CA PHE A 30 -1.82 1.86 8.88
C PHE A 30 -0.51 2.53 9.27
N ARG A 31 -0.08 2.39 10.53
CA ARG A 31 1.16 3.00 11.02
C ARG A 31 2.40 2.52 10.27
N ASP A 32 2.46 1.22 10.01
CA ASP A 32 3.66 0.58 9.49
C ASP A 32 3.81 0.72 7.98
N LEU A 33 2.72 1.03 7.25
CA LEU A 33 2.68 1.00 5.78
C LEU A 33 2.10 2.25 5.13
N VAL A 34 1.03 2.82 5.71
CA VAL A 34 0.28 3.93 5.13
C VAL A 34 0.77 5.27 5.67
N ASP A 35 1.05 5.34 6.97
CA ASP A 35 1.57 6.51 7.69
C ASP A 35 3.09 6.59 7.57
N MET A 36 3.59 6.45 6.35
CA MET A 36 5.01 6.52 6.03
C MET A 36 5.30 7.61 5.00
N PRO A 37 6.43 8.32 5.14
CA PRO A 37 6.85 9.24 4.10
C PRO A 37 7.21 8.47 2.82
N ALA A 38 6.79 9.02 1.69
CA ALA A 38 7.12 8.55 0.35
C ALA A 38 7.26 9.75 -0.57
N ASP A 39 8.15 9.63 -1.56
CA ASP A 39 8.30 10.62 -2.61
C ASP A 39 7.33 10.28 -3.74
N VAL A 40 6.41 11.20 -4.03
CA VAL A 40 5.43 11.05 -5.10
C VAL A 40 5.82 11.93 -6.28
N HIS A 41 6.12 11.31 -7.41
CA HIS A 41 6.39 11.99 -8.67
C HIS A 41 5.22 11.72 -9.63
N ILE A 42 4.56 12.79 -10.05
CA ILE A 42 3.44 12.73 -10.98
C ILE A 42 3.98 13.18 -12.34
N THR A 43 3.87 12.30 -13.32
CA THR A 43 4.20 12.61 -14.72
C THR A 43 2.91 12.70 -15.53
N GLU A 44 3.01 13.10 -16.80
CA GLU A 44 1.85 13.12 -17.71
C GLU A 44 1.24 11.72 -17.95
N HIS A 45 2.02 10.65 -17.74
CA HIS A 45 1.66 9.30 -18.14
C HIS A 45 1.50 8.33 -16.96
N GLU A 46 2.17 8.58 -15.83
CA GLU A 46 2.18 7.71 -14.66
C GLU A 46 2.39 8.45 -13.34
N ILE A 47 1.92 7.81 -12.27
CA ILE A 47 2.18 8.20 -10.88
C ILE A 47 3.27 7.26 -10.36
N ALA A 48 4.44 7.80 -10.05
CA ALA A 48 5.54 7.05 -9.45
C ALA A 48 5.63 7.37 -7.96
N VAL A 49 5.45 6.35 -7.12
CA VAL A 49 5.60 6.46 -5.66
C VAL A 49 6.86 5.71 -5.26
N ARG A 50 7.78 6.42 -4.61
CA ARG A 50 9.01 5.84 -4.06
C ARG A 50 8.95 5.87 -2.54
N PHE A 51 8.87 4.68 -1.95
CA PHE A 51 8.87 4.51 -0.51
C PHE A 51 10.27 4.74 0.06
N HIS A 52 10.34 5.28 1.28
CA HIS A 52 11.60 5.47 1.99
C HIS A 52 11.98 4.19 2.73
N ARG A 53 13.25 3.80 2.65
CA ARG A 53 13.82 2.56 3.22
C ARG A 53 13.77 2.55 4.76
N ARG A 54 12.59 2.35 5.35
CA ARG A 54 12.40 2.04 6.78
C ARG A 54 12.35 0.52 6.99
N ALA A 55 12.70 0.09 8.20
CA ALA A 55 12.97 -1.29 8.60
C ALA A 55 11.80 -2.31 8.51
N HIS A 56 10.68 -2.01 7.83
CA HIS A 56 9.55 -2.92 7.63
C HIS A 56 9.16 -3.15 6.14
N LEU A 57 9.88 -2.52 5.20
CA LEU A 57 9.77 -2.79 3.76
C LEU A 57 10.09 -4.21 3.29
N PRO A 58 10.86 -5.07 4.00
CA PRO A 58 11.11 -6.44 3.54
C PRO A 58 9.82 -7.24 3.32
N ILE A 59 8.77 -6.97 4.10
CA ILE A 59 7.49 -7.69 4.01
C ILE A 59 6.64 -7.19 2.84
N VAL A 60 6.67 -5.89 2.55
CA VAL A 60 5.99 -5.27 1.39
C VAL A 60 6.69 -5.64 0.08
N ASN A 61 8.03 -5.71 0.11
CA ASN A 61 8.81 -6.14 -1.03
C ASN A 61 8.63 -7.65 -1.28
N ALA A 62 8.60 -8.47 -0.22
CA ALA A 62 8.35 -9.91 -0.33
C ALA A 62 6.93 -10.26 -0.78
N SER A 63 5.95 -9.38 -0.59
CA SER A 63 4.56 -9.60 -1.03
C SER A 63 4.31 -9.24 -2.49
N ARG A 64 5.34 -8.77 -3.23
CA ARG A 64 5.25 -8.31 -4.64
C ARG A 64 4.20 -7.21 -4.87
N LEU A 65 3.70 -6.57 -3.80
CA LEU A 65 2.72 -5.50 -3.92
C LEU A 65 3.26 -4.28 -4.66
N LEU A 66 4.59 -4.12 -4.70
CA LEU A 66 5.27 -3.06 -5.41
C LEU A 66 5.50 -3.38 -6.90
N ASP A 67 5.46 -4.66 -7.28
CA ASP A 67 5.74 -5.11 -8.65
C ASP A 67 4.52 -4.93 -9.57
N GLU A 68 3.33 -4.77 -9.00
CA GLU A 68 2.08 -4.63 -9.74
C GLU A 68 1.77 -3.17 -10.06
N THR A 69 1.60 -2.86 -11.36
CA THR A 69 1.07 -1.56 -11.77
C THR A 69 -0.44 -1.52 -11.56
N THR A 70 -0.90 -0.70 -10.63
CA THR A 70 -2.33 -0.54 -10.36
C THR A 70 -2.86 0.69 -11.07
N ARG A 71 -4.04 0.62 -11.69
CA ARG A 71 -4.70 1.81 -12.26
C ARG A 71 -5.51 2.52 -11.19
N VAL A 72 -5.27 3.82 -11.03
CA VAL A 72 -5.97 4.64 -10.04
C VAL A 72 -7.32 5.12 -10.61
N PRO A 73 -8.47 4.57 -10.18
CA PRO A 73 -9.75 4.79 -10.88
C PRO A 73 -10.22 6.25 -10.82
N TRP A 74 -9.94 6.93 -9.71
CA TRP A 74 -10.29 8.34 -9.50
C TRP A 74 -9.27 9.31 -10.10
N TRP A 75 -8.25 8.82 -10.80
CA TRP A 75 -7.22 9.64 -11.44
C TRP A 75 -7.02 9.23 -12.89
N ASN A 76 -8.09 9.32 -13.70
CA ASN A 76 -8.08 8.99 -15.13
C ASN A 76 -7.50 7.60 -15.46
N ALA A 77 -7.63 6.64 -14.53
CA ALA A 77 -7.03 5.31 -14.65
C ALA A 77 -5.51 5.34 -14.93
N MET A 78 -4.83 6.38 -14.45
CA MET A 78 -3.39 6.57 -14.58
C MET A 78 -2.66 5.41 -13.88
N PRO A 79 -1.64 4.81 -14.52
CA PRO A 79 -0.85 3.76 -13.91
C PRO A 79 -0.08 4.30 -12.71
N LEU A 80 -0.21 3.59 -11.59
CA LEU A 80 0.54 3.78 -10.37
C LEU A 80 1.65 2.75 -10.31
N ARG A 81 2.89 3.23 -10.34
CA ARG A 81 4.08 2.41 -10.13
C ARG A 81 4.65 2.70 -8.76
N MET A 82 4.89 1.65 -8.00
CA MET A 82 5.42 1.71 -6.66
C MET A 82 6.84 1.16 -6.64
N SER A 83 7.73 1.79 -5.87
CA SER A 83 9.14 1.37 -5.74
C SER A 83 9.64 1.61 -4.32
N ALA A 84 10.61 0.81 -3.86
CA ALA A 84 11.21 0.89 -2.52
C ALA A 84 12.61 1.51 -2.52
#